data_AF-A0A6B2UPR0-F1
#
_entry.id   AF-A0A6B2UPR0-F1
#
_cell.length_a   1.000
_cell.length_b   1.000
_cell.length_c   1.000
_cell.angle_alpha   90.00
_cell.angle_beta   90.00
_cell.angle_gamma   90.00
#
_symmetry.space_group_name_H-M   'P 1'
#
loop_
_entity.id
_entity.type
_entity.pdbx_description
1 polymer ?
#
loop_
_entity_poly.entity_id
_entity_poly.type
_entity_poly.pdbx_seq_one_letter_code
_entity_poly.pdbx_strand_id
1 'polypeptide(L)'
;MSTTYTHCIGCGRPVRSEQARRTGYGSKCIRQIRRATRTELPDFKPAQLDAARELIEDGGIVATRETRIGLVYRAVSTDGTALHLTTAAGHCTCPAGHQGRRCYHVAAAQMLTLAA
;
A
#
# COMPACT_ATOMS: atom_id res chain seq x y z
N MET A 1 1.52 -3.97 -26.20
CA MET A 1 1.92 -5.23 -25.55
C MET A 1 0.99 -5.47 -24.37
N SER A 2 0.26 -6.59 -24.30
CA SER A 2 -0.53 -6.93 -23.12
C SER A 2 0.36 -7.64 -22.11
N THR A 3 0.61 -7.02 -20.96
CA THR A 3 1.35 -7.67 -19.87
C THR A 3 0.49 -8.77 -19.25
N THR A 4 0.99 -10.01 -19.27
CA THR A 4 0.34 -11.16 -18.64
C THR A 4 1.09 -11.52 -17.36
N TYR A 5 0.45 -11.34 -16.22
CA TYR A 5 1.02 -11.62 -14.92
C TYR A 5 0.85 -13.08 -14.52
N THR A 6 1.91 -13.70 -14.01
CA THR A 6 1.87 -15.07 -13.46
C THR A 6 1.69 -15.08 -11.94
N HIS A 7 2.03 -13.98 -11.28
CA HIS A 7 1.95 -13.80 -9.82
C HIS A 7 1.26 -12.47 -9.48
N CYS A 8 0.65 -12.42 -8.30
CA CYS A 8 0.04 -11.22 -7.76
C CYS A 8 1.12 -10.20 -7.41
N ILE A 9 1.02 -8.98 -7.92
CA ILE A 9 1.97 -7.87 -7.65
C ILE A 9 2.05 -7.61 -6.13
N GLY A 10 0.90 -7.61 -5.44
CA GLY A 10 0.86 -7.26 -4.01
C GLY A 10 1.37 -8.36 -3.05
N CYS A 11 1.07 -9.64 -3.29
CA CYS A 11 1.41 -10.72 -2.34
C CYS A 11 2.31 -11.82 -2.90
N GLY A 12 2.72 -11.71 -4.17
CA GLY A 12 3.57 -12.69 -4.85
C GLY A 12 2.94 -14.07 -5.10
N ARG A 13 1.70 -14.34 -4.64
CA ARG A 13 1.07 -15.65 -4.87
C ARG A 13 0.73 -15.85 -6.36
N PRO A 14 0.83 -17.08 -6.89
CA PRO A 14 0.45 -17.39 -8.26
C PRO A 14 -1.00 -17.00 -8.55
N VAL A 15 -1.24 -16.39 -9.72
CA VAL A 15 -2.60 -16.05 -10.19
C VAL A 15 -3.06 -17.03 -11.27
N ARG A 16 -4.31 -17.48 -11.15
CA ARG A 16 -4.87 -18.54 -12.01
C ARG A 16 -5.98 -18.08 -12.94
N SER A 17 -6.76 -17.06 -12.55
CA SER A 17 -7.85 -16.55 -13.39
C SER A 17 -7.32 -15.59 -14.44
N GLU A 18 -7.94 -15.61 -15.62
CA GLU A 18 -7.59 -14.70 -16.72
C GLU A 18 -7.66 -13.23 -16.30
N GLN A 19 -8.70 -12.87 -15.54
CA GLN A 19 -8.83 -11.52 -15.00
C GLN A 19 -7.63 -11.12 -14.14
N ALA A 20 -7.15 -12.01 -13.26
CA ALA A 20 -6.00 -11.72 -12.40
C ALA A 20 -4.69 -11.69 -13.18
N ARG A 21 -4.57 -12.48 -14.26
CA ARG A 21 -3.43 -12.40 -15.18
C ARG A 21 -3.39 -11.09 -15.96
N ARG A 22 -4.55 -10.50 -16.25
CA ARG A 22 -4.66 -9.19 -16.90
C ARG A 22 -4.41 -8.02 -15.95
N THR A 23 -4.92 -8.08 -14.72
CA THR A 23 -4.81 -6.97 -13.76
C THR A 23 -3.58 -7.05 -12.86
N GLY A 24 -2.92 -8.21 -12.78
CA GLY A 24 -1.77 -8.43 -11.89
C GLY A 24 -2.14 -8.64 -10.43
N TYR A 25 -3.42 -8.66 -10.05
CA TYR A 25 -3.86 -8.87 -8.66
C TYR A 25 -4.73 -10.11 -8.50
N GLY A 26 -4.38 -10.94 -7.52
CA GLY A 26 -5.24 -12.03 -7.07
C GLY A 26 -6.50 -11.54 -6.34
N SER A 27 -7.52 -12.40 -6.26
CA SER A 27 -8.85 -12.07 -5.71
C SER A 27 -8.82 -11.50 -4.28
N LYS A 28 -7.93 -12.01 -3.41
CA LYS A 28 -7.77 -11.48 -2.05
C LYS A 28 -7.17 -10.07 -2.05
N CYS A 29 -6.08 -9.85 -2.78
CA CYS A 29 -5.42 -8.55 -2.84
C CYS A 29 -6.31 -7.50 -3.49
N ILE A 30 -6.98 -7.80 -4.60
CA ILE A 30 -7.89 -6.83 -5.22
C ILE A 30 -9.06 -6.46 -4.30
N ARG A 31 -9.58 -7.41 -3.51
CA ARG A 31 -10.62 -7.13 -2.51
C ARG A 31 -10.10 -6.22 -1.39
N GLN A 32 -8.87 -6.45 -0.93
CA GLN A 32 -8.22 -5.63 0.07
C GLN A 32 -7.98 -4.21 -0.44
N ILE A 33 -7.40 -4.06 -1.64
CA ILE A 33 -7.19 -2.75 -2.30
C ILE A 33 -8.51 -1.99 -2.37
N ARG A 34 -9.58 -2.61 -2.90
CA ARG A 34 -10.90 -1.98 -2.98
C ARG A 34 -11.48 -1.58 -1.62
N ARG A 35 -11.14 -2.26 -0.53
CA ARG A 35 -11.58 -1.89 0.82
C ARG A 35 -10.76 -0.70 1.32
N ALA A 36 -9.44 -0.78 1.19
CA ALA A 36 -8.50 0.24 1.60
C ALA A 36 -8.76 1.59 0.89
N THR A 37 -9.02 1.58 -0.42
CA THR A 37 -9.25 2.83 -1.18
C THR A 37 -10.55 3.54 -0.83
N ARG A 38 -11.51 2.83 -0.22
CA ARG A 38 -12.77 3.38 0.32
C ARG A 38 -12.66 3.87 1.76
N THR A 39 -11.55 3.63 2.44
CA THR A 39 -11.35 4.08 3.83
C THR A 39 -11.19 5.60 3.86
N GLU A 40 -11.98 6.24 4.70
CA GLU A 40 -11.86 7.67 4.99
C GLU A 40 -10.92 7.89 6.17
N LEU A 41 -9.98 8.83 6.02
CA LEU A 41 -9.08 9.24 7.10
C LEU A 41 -9.13 10.77 7.20
N PRO A 42 -9.98 11.35 8.08
CA PRO A 42 -10.23 12.80 8.13
C PRO A 42 -8.99 13.61 8.53
N ASP A 43 -8.01 12.93 9.10
CA ASP A 43 -6.74 13.47 9.56
C ASP A 43 -5.73 13.76 8.43
N PHE A 44 -6.02 13.39 7.19
CA PHE A 44 -5.12 13.60 6.06
C PHE A 44 -5.70 14.59 5.06
N LYS A 45 -4.82 15.34 4.41
CA LYS A 45 -5.22 16.20 3.30
C LYS A 45 -5.71 15.34 2.13
N PRO A 46 -6.67 15.79 1.31
CA PRO A 46 -7.15 15.04 0.14
C PRO A 46 -6.02 14.54 -0.77
N ALA A 47 -5.05 15.41 -1.09
CA ALA A 47 -3.88 15.02 -1.90
C ALA A 47 -3.03 13.91 -1.27
N GLN A 48 -2.97 13.80 0.06
CA GLN A 48 -2.26 12.70 0.73
C GLN A 48 -3.05 11.39 0.64
N LEU A 49 -4.38 11.46 0.66
CA LEU A 49 -5.25 10.31 0.47
C LEU A 49 -5.17 9.81 -0.96
N ASP A 50 -5.15 10.71 -1.94
CA ASP A 50 -5.05 10.35 -3.36
C ASP A 50 -3.71 9.67 -3.65
N ALA A 51 -2.59 10.25 -3.18
CA ALA A 51 -1.27 9.63 -3.30
C ALA A 51 -1.18 8.28 -2.55
N ALA A 52 -1.90 8.12 -1.43
CA ALA A 52 -1.95 6.85 -0.71
C ALA A 52 -2.73 5.78 -1.49
N ARG A 53 -3.82 6.16 -2.16
CA ARG A 53 -4.60 5.26 -3.03
C ARG A 53 -3.76 4.81 -4.22
N GLU A 54 -3.11 5.76 -4.90
CA GLU A 54 -2.18 5.47 -6.01
C GLU A 54 -1.10 4.48 -5.57
N LEU A 55 -0.43 4.75 -4.44
CA LEU A 55 0.60 3.85 -3.89
C LEU A 55 0.09 2.42 -3.65
N ILE A 56 -1.15 2.26 -3.18
CA ILE A 56 -1.77 0.95 -2.94
C ILE A 56 -2.13 0.26 -4.27
N GLU A 57 -2.71 1.00 -5.20
CA GLU A 57 -3.15 0.51 -6.51
C GLU A 57 -2.00 0.07 -7.40
N ASP A 58 -0.85 0.73 -7.28
CA ASP A 58 0.40 0.36 -7.97
C ASP A 58 1.15 -0.79 -7.28
N GLY A 59 0.71 -1.20 -6.08
CA GLY A 59 1.43 -2.19 -5.28
C GLY A 59 2.76 -1.67 -4.73
N GLY A 60 2.94 -0.35 -4.68
CA GLY A 60 4.12 0.34 -4.15
C GLY A 60 4.25 0.25 -2.63
N ILE A 61 3.32 -0.40 -1.93
CA ILE A 61 3.37 -0.69 -0.50
C ILE A 61 3.00 -2.16 -0.21
N VAL A 62 3.83 -2.83 0.59
CA VAL A 62 3.62 -4.24 0.99
C VAL A 62 3.85 -4.44 2.48
N ALA A 63 3.05 -5.30 3.10
CA ALA A 63 3.28 -5.73 4.48
C ALA A 63 4.54 -6.62 4.54
N THR A 64 5.39 -6.41 5.53
CA THR A 64 6.65 -7.15 5.66
C THR A 64 6.69 -8.06 6.88
N ARG A 65 6.42 -7.51 8.07
CA ARG A 65 6.45 -8.24 9.33
C ARG A 65 5.52 -7.60 10.36
N GLU A 66 5.03 -8.41 11.27
CA GLU A 66 4.32 -7.95 12.45
C GLU A 66 5.30 -7.69 13.60
N THR A 67 5.04 -6.66 14.40
CA THR A 67 5.85 -6.25 15.55
C THR A 67 4.94 -5.88 16.71
N ARG A 68 5.51 -5.60 17.91
CA ARG A 68 4.72 -5.15 19.07
C ARG A 68 3.94 -3.85 18.83
N ILE A 69 4.38 -3.03 17.88
CA ILE A 69 3.74 -1.76 17.52
C ILE A 69 2.80 -1.90 16.29
N GLY A 70 2.52 -3.13 15.86
CA GLY A 70 1.67 -3.45 14.72
C GLY A 70 2.43 -3.90 13.46
N LEU A 71 1.72 -3.92 12.34
CA LEU A 71 2.25 -4.36 11.05
C LEU A 71 3.17 -3.29 10.45
N VAL A 72 4.37 -3.72 10.05
CA VAL A 72 5.35 -2.89 9.36
C VAL A 72 5.20 -3.10 7.86
N TYR A 73 5.01 -1.99 7.16
CA TYR A 73 4.94 -1.94 5.72
C TYR A 73 6.24 -1.38 5.14
N ARG A 74 6.59 -1.83 3.95
CA ARG A 74 7.63 -1.24 3.12
C ARG A 74 6.95 -0.56 1.95
N ALA A 75 7.21 0.73 1.78
CA ALA A 75 6.67 1.55 0.71
C ALA A 75 7.79 2.12 -0.16
N VAL A 76 7.56 2.20 -1.47
CA VAL A 76 8.49 2.84 -2.42
C VAL A 76 8.20 4.35 -2.50
N SER A 77 9.24 5.15 -2.69
CA SER A 77 9.09 6.59 -2.98
C SER A 77 8.44 6.82 -4.34
N THR A 78 7.81 7.97 -4.55
CA THR A 78 7.18 8.32 -5.84
C THR A 78 8.13 8.22 -7.03
N ASP A 79 9.42 8.54 -6.85
CA ASP A 79 10.44 8.43 -7.90
C ASP A 79 11.03 7.01 -8.04
N GLY A 80 10.59 6.06 -7.22
CA GLY A 80 11.05 4.68 -7.21
C GLY A 80 12.47 4.46 -6.66
N THR A 81 13.14 5.50 -6.17
CA THR A 81 14.56 5.43 -5.79
C THR A 81 14.82 5.00 -4.34
N ALA A 82 13.82 5.15 -3.47
CA ALA A 82 13.94 4.90 -2.04
C ALA A 82 12.85 3.98 -1.51
N LEU A 83 13.15 3.31 -0.40
CA LEU A 83 12.22 2.46 0.32
C LEU A 83 12.07 2.97 1.75
N HIS A 84 10.84 3.19 2.17
CA HIS A 84 10.50 3.68 3.50
C HIS A 84 9.77 2.60 4.29
N LEU A 85 10.14 2.47 5.57
CA LEU A 85 9.39 1.65 6.52
C LEU A 85 8.30 2.52 7.13
N THR A 86 7.08 2.00 7.20
CA THR A 86 5.96 2.72 7.78
C THR A 86 5.02 1.80 8.55
N THR A 87 4.33 2.35 9.56
CA THR A 87 3.32 1.65 10.35
C THR A 87 2.04 2.48 10.40
N ALA A 88 0.91 1.81 10.61
CA ALA A 88 -0.38 2.48 10.80
C ALA A 88 -0.43 3.36 12.06
N ALA A 89 0.47 3.11 13.02
CA ALA A 89 0.63 3.89 14.25
C ALA A 89 1.21 5.31 14.04
N GLY A 90 1.58 5.68 12.81
CA GLY A 90 2.05 7.04 12.49
C GLY A 90 3.55 7.16 12.23
N HIS A 91 4.30 6.06 12.35
CA HIS A 91 5.74 6.09 12.10
C HIS A 91 6.04 5.88 10.62
N CYS A 92 6.94 6.69 10.05
CA CYS A 92 7.45 6.53 8.70
C CYS A 92 8.89 7.03 8.59
N THR A 93 9.75 6.29 7.88
CA THR A 93 11.14 6.68 7.62
C THR A 93 11.32 7.54 6.35
N CYS A 94 10.27 8.20 5.89
CA CYS A 94 10.38 9.23 4.84
C CYS A 94 10.76 10.58 5.45
N PRO A 95 11.26 11.56 4.65
CA PRO A 95 11.65 12.87 5.18
C PRO A 95 10.56 13.57 6.00
N ALA A 96 9.30 13.51 5.56
CA ALA A 96 8.17 14.07 6.30
C ALA A 96 7.91 13.33 7.62
N GLY A 97 8.01 12.00 7.63
CA GLY A 97 7.83 11.17 8.82
C GLY A 97 8.93 11.40 9.86
N HIS A 98 10.19 11.57 9.42
CA HIS A 98 11.30 11.95 10.29
C HIS A 98 11.10 13.31 10.96
N GLN A 99 10.38 14.23 10.30
CA GLN A 99 9.98 15.53 10.86
C GLN A 99 8.70 15.45 11.72
N GLY A 100 8.15 14.26 11.98
CA GLY A 100 6.91 14.07 12.75
C GLY A 100 5.65 14.54 12.01
N ARG A 101 5.72 14.74 10.69
CA ARG A 101 4.59 15.20 9.87
C ARG A 101 3.84 14.01 9.31
N ARG A 102 2.52 14.17 9.12
CA ARG A 102 1.69 13.18 8.40
C ARG A 102 2.15 13.07 6.94
N CYS A 103 2.27 11.84 6.43
CA CYS A 103 2.65 11.53 5.05
C CYS A 103 1.73 10.47 4.44
N TYR A 104 1.64 10.43 3.11
CA TYR A 104 0.78 9.48 2.39
C TYR A 104 1.15 8.01 2.66
N HIS A 105 2.42 7.70 2.96
CA HIS A 105 2.83 6.35 3.39
C HIS A 105 2.09 5.85 4.64
N VAL A 106 1.91 6.72 5.64
CA VAL A 106 1.17 6.38 6.87
C VAL A 106 -0.31 6.23 6.55
N ALA A 107 -0.86 7.12 5.72
CA ALA A 107 -2.26 7.01 5.28
C ALA A 107 -2.50 5.65 4.58
N ALA A 108 -1.61 5.24 3.67
CA ALA A 108 -1.70 3.96 2.99
C ALA A 108 -1.62 2.78 3.97
N ALA A 109 -0.71 2.84 4.95
CA ALA A 109 -0.60 1.82 6.00
C ALA A 109 -1.89 1.74 6.85
N GLN A 110 -2.49 2.88 7.20
CA GLN A 110 -3.77 2.91 7.93
C GLN A 110 -4.92 2.34 7.10
N MET A 111 -5.03 2.72 5.83
CA MET A 111 -6.03 2.17 4.90
C MET A 111 -5.92 0.64 4.80
N LEU A 112 -4.70 0.11 4.66
CA LEU A 112 -4.47 -1.34 4.55
C LEU A 112 -4.75 -2.09 5.86
N THR A 113 -4.38 -1.52 7.00
CA THR A 113 -4.63 -2.12 8.31
C THR A 113 -6.13 -2.14 8.65
N LEU A 114 -6.87 -1.08 8.32
CA LEU A 114 -8.32 -1.01 8.54
C LEU A 114 -9.12 -1.88 7.55
N ALA A 115 -8.53 -2.23 6.41
CA ALA A 115 -9.15 -3.06 5.38
C ALA A 115 -8.88 -4.56 5.52
N ALA A 116 -7.93 -4.95 6.38
CA ALA A 116 -7.55 -6.33 6.67
C ALA A 116 -8.65 -7.09 7.43
#